data_AF-A0A946ANM9-F1
#
_entry.id   AF-A0A946ANM9-F1
#
_cell.length_a   1.000
_cell.length_b   1.000
_cell.length_c   1.000
_cell.angle_alpha   90.00
_cell.angle_beta   90.00
_cell.angle_gamma   90.00
#
_symmetry.space_group_name_H-M   'P 1'
#
loop_
_entity.id
_entity.type
_entity.pdbx_description
1 polymer ?
#
loop_
_entity_poly.entity_id
_entity_poly.type
_entity_poly.pdbx_seq_one_letter_code
_entity_poly.pdbx_strand_id
1 'polypeptide(L)'
;GDAVRDLVERETGRRPDGPIRLLTNLSYFGYCFNPVSFYYCFTKAGETLEYIISEVNNTPWGERDIYVMDCEGPAVTQSSWHFSPSKKMHVSPFMPMEIEYDWVLSTPASQLSVYMANSKDGKRFFDATMTLSRKRVTGSSLARVLLRFPFMTFKIVLAIYWEALRLWVKRCPVYAHPDKKKEVAVQ
;
A
#
# COMPACT_ATOMS: atom_id res chain seq x y z
N GLY A 1 -9.26 12.13 9.71
CA GLY A 1 -8.21 13.14 9.88
C GLY A 1 -7.48 12.87 11.17
N ASP A 2 -8.17 13.02 12.29
CA ASP A 2 -7.55 12.94 13.62
C ASP A 2 -6.95 11.58 13.95
N ALA A 3 -7.61 10.48 13.59
CA ALA A 3 -7.05 9.13 13.77
C ALA A 3 -5.67 8.92 13.09
N VAL A 4 -5.45 9.57 11.95
CA VAL A 4 -4.16 9.53 11.25
C VAL A 4 -3.11 10.36 11.99
N ARG A 5 -3.50 11.53 12.52
CA ARG A 5 -2.60 12.37 13.31
C ARG A 5 -2.19 11.68 14.61
N ASP A 6 -3.15 11.07 15.31
CA ASP A 6 -2.93 10.33 16.55
C ASP A 6 -1.99 9.13 16.33
N LEU A 7 -2.17 8.43 15.20
CA LEU A 7 -1.29 7.36 14.78
C LEU A 7 0.15 7.86 14.59
N VAL A 8 0.35 8.92 13.81
CA VAL A 8 1.70 9.45 13.56
C VAL A 8 2.33 9.91 14.86
N GLU A 9 1.61 10.66 15.68
CA GLU A 9 2.10 11.14 16.98
C GLU A 9 2.53 9.98 17.90
N ARG A 10 1.77 8.89 17.93
CA ARG A 10 2.12 7.71 18.72
C ARG A 10 3.40 7.01 18.22
N GLU A 11 3.58 6.90 16.91
CA GLU A 11 4.70 6.15 16.32
C GLU A 11 5.98 6.99 16.21
N THR A 12 5.88 8.31 16.00
CA THR A 12 7.03 9.20 15.75
C THR A 12 7.27 10.22 16.86
N GLY A 13 6.31 10.40 17.77
CA GLY A 13 6.35 11.45 18.80
C GLY A 13 6.04 12.85 18.27
N ARG A 14 5.76 13.01 16.96
CA ARG A 14 5.45 14.31 16.33
C ARG A 14 4.07 14.26 15.69
N ARG A 15 3.20 15.19 16.06
CA ARG A 15 1.87 15.29 15.48
C ARG A 15 1.91 16.16 14.22
N PRO A 16 1.52 15.66 13.03
CA PRO A 16 1.42 16.49 11.84
C PRO A 16 0.32 17.53 12.04
N ASP A 17 0.55 18.76 11.63
CA ASP A 17 -0.36 19.90 11.84
C ASP A 17 -1.03 20.41 10.55
N GLY A 18 -0.49 20.04 9.38
CA GLY A 18 -0.99 20.45 8.08
C GLY A 18 -2.03 19.50 7.46
N PRO A 19 -2.33 19.68 6.17
CA PRO A 19 -3.35 18.88 5.50
C PRO A 19 -2.91 17.42 5.30
N ILE A 20 -3.87 16.51 5.40
CA ILE A 20 -3.68 15.09 5.11
C ILE A 20 -4.42 14.74 3.82
N ARG A 21 -3.73 14.18 2.84
CA ARG A 21 -4.31 13.77 1.55
C ARG A 21 -4.33 12.24 1.46
N LEU A 22 -5.45 11.68 1.00
CA LEU A 22 -5.66 10.24 0.88
C LEU A 22 -5.66 9.80 -0.58
N LEU A 23 -4.87 8.77 -0.88
CA LEU A 23 -4.98 7.97 -2.09
C LEU A 23 -5.55 6.59 -1.73
N THR A 24 -6.74 6.28 -2.24
CA THR A 24 -7.42 5.01 -2.03
C THR A 24 -8.40 4.73 -3.15
N ASN A 25 -8.88 3.50 -3.33
CA ASN A 25 -10.01 3.26 -4.23
C ASN A 25 -11.31 3.65 -3.53
N LEU A 26 -12.22 4.22 -4.31
CA LEU A 26 -13.57 4.53 -3.84
C LEU A 26 -14.40 3.25 -3.76
N SER A 27 -15.29 3.18 -2.77
CA SER A 27 -16.27 2.11 -2.64
C SER A 27 -17.23 2.10 -3.84
N TYR A 28 -17.46 0.92 -4.43
CA TYR A 28 -18.46 0.70 -5.47
C TYR A 28 -19.61 -0.12 -4.92
N PHE A 29 -20.85 0.40 -4.99
CA PHE A 29 -22.08 -0.31 -4.60
C PHE A 29 -22.02 -0.97 -3.20
N GLY A 30 -21.41 -0.28 -2.23
CA GLY A 30 -21.27 -0.78 -0.85
C GLY A 30 -20.10 -1.75 -0.62
N TYR A 31 -19.35 -2.13 -1.66
CA TYR A 31 -18.17 -2.98 -1.57
C TYR A 31 -16.89 -2.21 -1.89
N CYS A 32 -15.95 -2.20 -0.95
CA CYS A 32 -14.65 -1.57 -1.09
C CYS A 32 -13.56 -2.56 -0.70
N PHE A 33 -12.62 -2.82 -1.60
CA PHE A 33 -11.40 -3.55 -1.27
C PHE A 33 -10.19 -2.72 -1.72
N ASN A 34 -9.36 -2.35 -0.75
CA ASN A 34 -8.16 -1.55 -0.95
C ASN A 34 -6.93 -2.35 -0.51
N PRO A 35 -6.22 -3.02 -1.45
CA PRO A 35 -5.00 -3.75 -1.12
C PRO A 35 -3.97 -2.84 -0.42
N VAL A 36 -3.93 -1.57 -0.82
CA VAL A 36 -3.14 -0.54 -0.17
C VAL A 36 -3.84 0.82 -0.26
N SER A 37 -3.75 1.61 0.81
CA SER A 37 -4.13 3.02 0.85
C SER A 37 -2.95 3.86 1.35
N PHE A 38 -2.77 5.06 0.80
CA PHE A 38 -1.68 5.96 1.18
C PHE A 38 -2.23 7.27 1.74
N TYR A 39 -1.73 7.67 2.91
CA TYR A 39 -1.99 8.97 3.49
C TYR A 39 -0.72 9.81 3.43
N TYR A 40 -0.82 11.01 2.89
CA TYR A 40 0.27 11.97 2.76
C TYR A 40 0.03 13.11 3.75
N CYS A 41 0.89 13.22 4.75
CA CYS A 41 0.84 14.26 5.77
C CYS A 41 1.81 15.38 5.39
N PHE A 42 1.28 16.59 5.28
CA PHE A 42 2.07 17.77 4.94
C PHE A 42 2.24 18.68 6.14
N THR A 43 3.27 19.52 6.09
CA THR A 43 3.44 20.66 7.02
C THR A 43 2.24 21.59 6.96
N LYS A 44 2.07 22.45 7.96
CA LYS A 44 1.01 23.47 8.04
C LYS A 44 0.75 24.25 6.74
N ALA A 45 1.80 24.59 5.99
CA ALA A 45 1.70 25.30 4.73
C ALA A 45 1.11 24.46 3.58
N GLY A 46 1.15 23.13 3.70
CA GLY A 46 0.62 22.17 2.72
C GLY A 46 1.53 21.91 1.53
N GLU A 47 2.79 22.34 1.61
CA GLU A 47 3.79 22.28 0.53
C GLU A 47 4.80 21.16 0.76
N THR A 48 5.35 21.06 1.96
CA THR A 48 6.36 20.06 2.31
C THR A 48 5.71 18.82 2.89
N LEU A 49 6.12 17.65 2.42
CA LEU A 49 5.66 16.36 2.90
C LEU A 49 6.47 15.96 4.14
N GLU A 50 5.79 15.62 5.24
CA GLU A 50 6.42 15.20 6.50
C GLU A 50 6.36 13.69 6.68
N TYR A 51 5.21 13.08 6.37
CA TYR A 51 5.01 11.65 6.54
C TYR A 51 4.21 11.04 5.40
N ILE A 52 4.56 9.81 5.04
CA ILE A 52 3.74 8.93 4.20
C ILE A 52 3.32 7.74 5.04
N ILE A 53 2.03 7.42 5.03
CA ILE A 53 1.47 6.29 5.76
C ILE A 53 0.90 5.32 4.74
N SER A 54 1.40 4.10 4.74
CA SER A 54 0.88 3.01 3.91
C SER A 54 0.06 2.07 4.78
N GLU A 55 -1.25 2.02 4.52
CA GLU A 55 -2.15 1.03 5.09
C GLU A 55 -2.29 -0.13 4.09
N VAL A 56 -1.82 -1.30 4.47
CA VAL A 56 -1.81 -2.51 3.62
C VAL A 56 -2.85 -3.48 4.16
N ASN A 57 -3.73 -3.96 3.29
CA ASN A 57 -4.74 -4.97 3.63
C ASN A 57 -4.49 -6.23 2.80
N ASN A 58 -4.50 -7.41 3.43
CA ASN A 58 -4.38 -8.67 2.69
C ASN A 58 -5.74 -9.36 2.48
N THR A 59 -5.83 -10.09 1.37
CA THR A 59 -6.88 -11.08 1.12
C THR A 59 -6.22 -12.42 0.87
N PRO A 60 -6.77 -13.54 1.38
CA PRO A 60 -8.10 -13.66 2.00
C PRO A 60 -8.14 -13.47 3.53
N TRP A 61 -7.00 -13.21 4.18
CA TRP A 61 -6.91 -13.21 5.65
C TRP A 61 -7.57 -12.00 6.34
N GLY A 62 -7.75 -10.88 5.62
CA GLY A 62 -8.44 -9.71 6.16
C GLY A 62 -7.63 -8.96 7.22
N GLU A 63 -6.32 -9.17 7.26
CA GLU A 63 -5.40 -8.47 8.12
C GLU A 63 -5.08 -7.10 7.56
N ARG A 64 -4.73 -6.18 8.46
CA ARG A 64 -4.34 -4.82 8.14
C ARG A 64 -3.10 -4.43 8.92
N ASP A 65 -2.08 -3.98 8.22
CA ASP A 65 -0.91 -3.34 8.82
C ASP A 65 -0.71 -1.92 8.32
N ILE A 66 -0.06 -1.13 9.18
CA ILE A 66 0.24 0.27 8.90
C ILE A 66 1.74 0.52 9.03
N TYR A 67 2.27 1.21 8.03
CA TYR A 67 3.66 1.65 7.95
C TYR A 67 3.68 3.17 7.94
N VAL A 68 4.22 3.78 8.99
CA VAL A 68 4.46 5.23 9.07
C VAL A 68 5.90 5.47 8.62
N MET A 69 6.07 6.31 7.59
CA MET A 69 7.35 6.56 6.95
C MET A 69 7.67 8.06 7.01
N ASP A 70 8.86 8.38 7.50
CA ASP A 70 9.31 9.73 7.79
C ASP A 70 10.05 10.35 6.59
N CYS A 71 9.60 11.53 6.15
CA CYS A 71 10.18 12.31 5.06
C CYS A 71 11.19 13.37 5.53
N GLU A 72 11.90 13.18 6.65
CA GLU A 72 12.95 14.10 7.10
C GLU A 72 14.31 13.90 6.38
N GLY A 73 14.48 12.81 5.63
CA GLY A 73 15.73 12.46 4.95
C GLY A 73 15.97 13.16 3.58
N PRO A 74 17.13 12.91 2.93
CA PRO A 74 17.32 13.34 1.56
C PRO A 74 16.37 12.57 0.63
N ALA A 75 15.54 13.31 -0.10
CA ALA A 75 14.70 12.73 -1.13
C ALA A 75 15.57 12.13 -2.26
N VAL A 76 15.17 10.97 -2.79
CA VAL A 76 15.85 10.27 -3.90
C VAL A 76 15.87 11.14 -5.16
N THR A 77 14.80 11.90 -5.36
CA THR A 77 14.66 12.95 -6.38
C THR A 77 13.98 14.15 -5.74
N GLN A 78 13.75 15.25 -6.47
CA GLN A 78 13.06 16.44 -5.94
C GLN A 78 11.69 16.16 -5.30
N SER A 79 11.07 14.99 -5.54
CA SER A 79 9.74 14.66 -5.00
C SER A 79 9.52 13.17 -4.72
N SER A 80 10.58 12.38 -4.56
CA SER A 80 10.47 10.94 -4.26
C SER A 80 11.28 10.53 -3.05
N TRP A 81 10.74 9.61 -2.25
CA TRP A 81 11.29 9.18 -0.98
C TRP A 81 11.54 7.68 -0.99
N HIS A 82 12.69 7.24 -0.49
CA HIS A 82 13.05 5.83 -0.38
C HIS A 82 12.87 5.33 1.06
N PHE A 83 12.25 4.17 1.21
CA PHE A 83 11.98 3.56 2.50
C PHE A 83 12.25 2.06 2.47
N SER A 84 12.70 1.54 3.60
CA SER A 84 12.89 0.10 3.81
C SER A 84 12.20 -0.36 5.09
N PRO A 85 10.85 -0.31 5.16
CA PRO A 85 10.14 -0.72 6.36
C PRO A 85 10.33 -2.22 6.62
N SER A 86 10.37 -2.63 7.89
CA SER A 86 10.37 -4.04 8.26
C SER A 86 8.99 -4.66 8.02
N LYS A 87 8.92 -5.78 7.32
CA LYS A 87 7.66 -6.47 7.00
C LYS A 87 6.93 -6.95 8.27
N LYS A 88 5.66 -6.57 8.41
CA LYS A 88 4.81 -6.89 9.58
C LYS A 88 3.77 -8.00 9.32
N MET A 89 3.28 -8.15 8.08
CA MET A 89 2.25 -9.14 7.71
C MET A 89 2.63 -10.04 6.54
N HIS A 90 2.00 -11.21 6.49
CA HIS A 90 2.07 -12.14 5.38
C HIS A 90 1.05 -11.75 4.28
N VAL A 91 1.44 -10.80 3.43
CA VAL A 91 0.56 -10.22 2.40
C VAL A 91 0.16 -11.17 1.26
N SER A 92 0.93 -12.23 1.04
CA SER A 92 0.73 -13.15 -0.09
C SER A 92 1.31 -14.53 0.24
N PRO A 93 0.62 -15.62 -0.13
CA PRO A 93 1.11 -16.97 0.10
C PRO A 93 2.37 -17.29 -0.71
N PHE A 94 2.72 -16.46 -1.70
CA PHE A 94 3.92 -16.63 -2.53
C PHE A 94 5.09 -15.73 -2.07
N MET A 95 4.93 -14.98 -0.98
CA MET A 95 5.97 -14.10 -0.44
C MET A 95 6.40 -14.52 0.97
N PRO A 96 7.67 -14.89 1.19
CA PRO A 96 8.14 -15.23 2.52
C PRO A 96 8.07 -14.02 3.47
N MET A 97 8.05 -14.27 4.78
CA MET A 97 8.12 -13.21 5.80
C MET A 97 9.49 -12.56 5.86
N GLU A 98 10.55 -13.36 5.71
CA GLU A 98 11.95 -12.92 5.69
C GLU A 98 12.30 -12.29 4.34
N ILE A 99 11.86 -11.05 4.14
CA ILE A 99 12.17 -10.25 2.95
C ILE A 99 12.52 -8.83 3.36
N GLU A 100 13.33 -8.19 2.52
CA GLU A 100 13.66 -6.78 2.63
C GLU A 100 12.75 -5.98 1.68
N TYR A 101 12.17 -4.90 2.19
CA TYR A 101 11.41 -3.95 1.38
C TYR A 101 12.30 -2.83 0.86
N ASP A 102 12.16 -2.50 -0.42
CA ASP A 102 12.68 -1.29 -1.05
C ASP A 102 11.51 -0.57 -1.72
N TRP A 103 11.06 0.51 -1.10
CA TRP A 103 9.91 1.28 -1.55
C TRP A 103 10.36 2.68 -1.97
N VAL A 104 9.86 3.14 -3.12
CA VAL A 104 10.06 4.52 -3.58
C VAL A 104 8.69 5.13 -3.84
N LEU A 105 8.32 6.13 -3.04
CA LEU A 105 7.02 6.81 -3.12
C LEU A 105 7.22 8.28 -3.47
N SER A 106 6.47 8.76 -4.46
CA SER A 106 6.49 10.18 -4.82
C SER A 106 5.47 11.00 -4.03
N THR A 107 5.76 12.29 -3.87
CA THR A 107 4.79 13.28 -3.39
C THR A 107 3.64 13.39 -4.41
N PRO A 108 2.36 13.44 -3.97
CA PRO A 108 1.22 13.50 -4.87
C PRO A 108 1.11 14.87 -5.54
N ALA A 109 1.43 14.94 -6.84
CA ALA A 109 1.37 16.15 -7.66
C ALA A 109 0.43 15.97 -8.88
N SER A 110 0.87 16.36 -10.08
CA SER A 110 0.18 16.04 -11.35
C SER A 110 0.27 14.55 -11.68
N GLN A 111 1.35 13.91 -11.25
CA GLN A 111 1.56 12.47 -11.31
C GLN A 111 1.89 11.96 -9.90
N LEU A 112 1.65 10.67 -9.70
CA LEU A 112 2.01 9.96 -8.49
C LEU A 112 2.59 8.60 -8.89
N SER A 113 3.74 8.26 -8.32
CA SER A 113 4.41 6.97 -8.50
C SER A 113 4.60 6.29 -7.16
N VAL A 114 4.28 5.00 -7.11
CA VAL A 114 4.57 4.10 -6.01
C VAL A 114 5.30 2.90 -6.57
N TYR A 115 6.55 2.75 -6.20
CA TYR A 115 7.37 1.59 -6.49
C TYR A 115 7.58 0.79 -5.21
N MET A 116 7.39 -0.51 -5.27
CA MET A 116 7.66 -1.42 -4.16
C MET A 116 8.39 -2.64 -4.70
N ALA A 117 9.48 -3.00 -4.07
CA ALA A 117 10.23 -4.20 -4.39
C ALA A 117 10.59 -5.01 -3.15
N ASN A 118 10.75 -6.31 -3.38
CA ASN A 118 11.09 -7.29 -2.37
C ASN A 118 12.39 -7.99 -2.77
N SER A 119 13.36 -8.00 -1.85
CA SER A 119 14.58 -8.79 -1.97
C SER A 119 14.69 -9.83 -0.86
N LYS A 120 15.41 -10.91 -1.15
CA LYS A 120 15.90 -11.87 -0.15
C LYS A 120 17.35 -12.20 -0.49
N ASP A 121 18.23 -12.20 0.52
CA ASP A 121 19.67 -12.46 0.35
C ASP A 121 20.32 -11.59 -0.74
N GLY A 122 19.95 -10.30 -0.77
CA GLY A 122 20.43 -9.33 -1.76
C GLY A 122 19.88 -9.52 -3.19
N LYS A 123 19.00 -10.50 -3.43
CA LYS A 123 18.39 -10.75 -4.75
C LYS A 123 16.95 -10.26 -4.78
N ARG A 124 16.66 -9.31 -5.67
CA ARG A 124 15.29 -8.88 -5.97
C ARG A 124 14.57 -9.97 -6.73
N PHE A 125 13.39 -10.36 -6.23
CA PHE A 125 12.57 -11.42 -6.86
C PHE A 125 11.14 -10.98 -7.16
N PHE A 126 10.72 -9.80 -6.67
CA PHE A 126 9.43 -9.22 -6.96
C PHE A 126 9.49 -7.69 -6.91
N ASP A 127 8.80 -7.04 -7.84
CA ASP A 127 8.56 -5.62 -7.83
C ASP A 127 7.17 -5.28 -8.41
N ALA A 128 6.62 -4.15 -7.96
CA ALA A 128 5.36 -3.61 -8.41
C ALA A 128 5.48 -2.09 -8.55
N THR A 129 4.98 -1.56 -9.66
CA THR A 129 4.95 -0.12 -9.91
C THR A 129 3.52 0.32 -10.18
N MET A 130 3.07 1.36 -9.49
CA MET A 130 1.80 2.04 -9.73
C MET A 130 2.08 3.49 -10.11
N THR A 131 1.70 3.86 -11.34
CA THR A 131 1.80 5.23 -11.84
C THR A 131 0.41 5.78 -12.11
N LEU A 132 0.08 6.91 -11.50
CA LEU A 132 -1.21 7.57 -11.60
C LEU A 132 -1.06 8.99 -12.10
N SER A 133 -2.05 9.46 -12.85
CA SER A 133 -2.15 10.87 -13.26
C SER A 133 -3.36 11.50 -12.59
N ARG A 134 -3.15 12.65 -11.94
CA ARG A 134 -4.20 13.37 -11.22
C ARG A 134 -5.24 13.91 -12.20
N LYS A 135 -6.52 13.66 -11.90
CA LYS A 135 -7.66 14.31 -12.56
C LYS A 135 -8.48 15.05 -11.51
N ARG A 136 -8.93 16.26 -11.84
CA ARG A 136 -9.88 16.99 -11.00
C ARG A 136 -11.17 16.19 -10.90
N VAL A 137 -11.71 16.10 -9.70
CA VAL A 137 -13.02 15.47 -9.46
C VAL A 137 -14.08 16.44 -9.98
N THR A 138 -14.78 16.04 -11.03
CA THR A 138 -15.97 16.71 -11.56
C THR A 138 -17.10 15.70 -11.71
N GLY A 139 -18.35 16.16 -11.76
CA GLY A 139 -19.50 15.26 -11.97
C GLY A 139 -19.33 14.40 -13.23
N SER A 140 -18.87 15.01 -14.34
CA SER A 140 -18.61 14.29 -15.59
C SER A 140 -17.44 13.31 -15.49
N SER A 141 -16.38 13.63 -14.74
CA SER A 141 -15.28 12.68 -14.55
C SER A 141 -15.73 11.48 -13.73
N LEU A 142 -16.51 11.71 -12.67
CA LEU A 142 -17.01 10.64 -11.80
C LEU A 142 -17.99 9.73 -12.55
N ALA A 143 -18.96 10.31 -13.28
CA ALA A 143 -19.88 9.57 -14.12
C ALA A 143 -19.17 8.71 -15.17
N ARG A 144 -18.10 9.24 -15.79
CA ARG A 144 -17.28 8.48 -16.75
C ARG A 144 -16.59 7.29 -16.11
N VAL A 145 -16.08 7.43 -14.89
CA VAL A 145 -15.42 6.32 -14.18
C VAL A 145 -16.47 5.25 -13.82
N LEU A 146 -17.64 5.65 -13.30
CA LEU A 146 -18.75 4.74 -12.99
C LEU A 146 -19.21 3.95 -14.23
N LEU A 147 -19.36 4.62 -15.38
CA LEU A 147 -19.74 3.98 -16.64
C LEU A 147 -18.66 3.05 -17.20
N ARG A 148 -17.39 3.41 -17.05
CA ARG A 148 -16.27 2.64 -17.62
C ARG A 148 -15.90 1.43 -16.78
N PHE A 149 -16.16 1.48 -15.47
CA PHE A 149 -15.76 0.44 -14.53
C PHE A 149 -16.87 0.12 -13.51
N PRO A 150 -18.07 -0.33 -13.95
CA PRO A 150 -19.18 -0.59 -13.03
C PRO A 150 -18.88 -1.68 -11.99
N PHE A 151 -17.99 -2.62 -12.31
CA PHE A 151 -17.57 -3.73 -11.44
C PHE A 151 -16.08 -3.71 -11.10
N MET A 152 -15.50 -2.52 -10.88
CA MET A 152 -14.06 -2.39 -10.64
C MET A 152 -13.57 -3.23 -9.45
N THR A 153 -14.31 -3.24 -8.34
CA THR A 153 -13.96 -4.04 -7.14
C THR A 153 -13.90 -5.53 -7.45
N PHE A 154 -14.91 -6.06 -8.16
CA PHE A 154 -14.93 -7.46 -8.57
C PHE A 154 -13.77 -7.80 -9.50
N LYS A 155 -13.45 -6.90 -10.44
CA LYS A 155 -12.32 -7.07 -11.35
C LYS A 155 -10.98 -7.12 -10.60
N ILE A 156 -10.78 -6.28 -9.58
CA ILE A 156 -9.57 -6.30 -8.74
C ILE A 156 -9.44 -7.64 -8.03
N VAL A 157 -10.50 -8.08 -7.35
CA VAL A 157 -10.51 -9.36 -6.63
C VAL A 157 -10.25 -10.53 -7.57
N LEU A 158 -10.94 -10.57 -8.71
CA LEU A 158 -10.74 -11.61 -9.73
C LEU A 158 -9.32 -11.62 -10.29
N ALA A 159 -8.73 -10.44 -10.55
CA ALA A 159 -7.36 -10.34 -11.03
C ALA A 159 -6.34 -10.87 -10.00
N ILE A 160 -6.54 -10.59 -8.71
CA ILE A 160 -5.70 -11.11 -7.62
C ILE A 160 -5.78 -12.64 -7.58
N TYR A 161 -6.98 -13.22 -7.61
CA TYR A 161 -7.16 -14.67 -7.61
C TYR A 161 -6.60 -15.32 -8.88
N TRP A 162 -6.75 -14.67 -10.04
CA TRP A 162 -6.21 -15.17 -11.29
C TRP A 162 -4.68 -15.20 -11.30
N GLU A 163 -4.01 -14.15 -10.83
CA GLU A 163 -2.55 -14.14 -10.71
C GLU A 163 -2.07 -15.16 -9.67
N ALA A 164 -2.77 -15.33 -8.55
CA ALA A 164 -2.47 -16.38 -7.58
C ALA A 164 -2.57 -17.78 -8.20
N LEU A 165 -3.61 -18.06 -8.98
CA LEU A 165 -3.76 -19.33 -9.71
C LEU A 165 -2.62 -19.51 -10.72
N ARG A 166 -2.25 -18.46 -11.45
CA ARG A 166 -1.15 -18.50 -12.42
C ARG A 166 0.19 -18.81 -11.77
N LEU A 167 0.49 -18.22 -10.61
CA LEU A 167 1.69 -18.51 -9.82
C LEU A 167 1.68 -19.95 -9.28
N TRP A 168 0.52 -20.44 -8.87
CA TRP A 168 0.34 -21.82 -8.44
C TRP A 168 0.59 -22.81 -9.58
N VAL A 169 0.05 -22.56 -10.78
CA VAL A 169 0.31 -23.37 -11.98
C VAL A 169 1.79 -23.35 -12.36
N LYS A 170 2.48 -22.22 -12.16
CA LYS A 170 3.94 -22.09 -12.33
C LYS A 170 4.76 -22.74 -11.20
N ARG A 171 4.12 -23.39 -10.23
CA ARG A 171 4.74 -24.03 -9.07
C ARG A 171 5.61 -23.09 -8.24
N CYS A 172 5.23 -21.82 -8.13
CA CYS A 172 5.88 -20.92 -7.18
C CYS A 172 5.74 -21.46 -5.75
N PRO A 173 6.80 -21.42 -4.93
CA PRO A 173 6.74 -21.88 -3.54
C PRO A 173 5.62 -21.20 -2.75
N VAL A 174 4.85 -22.00 -2.02
CA VAL A 174 3.78 -21.51 -1.14
C VAL A 174 4.31 -21.51 0.29
N TYR A 175 4.28 -20.35 0.93
CA TYR A 175 4.64 -20.16 2.32
C TYR A 175 3.38 -20.22 3.19
N ALA A 176 3.45 -20.96 4.30
CA ALA A 176 2.34 -21.05 5.24
C ALA A 176 2.19 -19.74 6.02
N HIS A 177 0.94 -19.35 6.27
CA HIS A 177 0.64 -18.19 7.10
C HIS A 177 1.21 -18.39 8.51
N PRO A 178 1.91 -17.39 9.10
CA PRO A 178 2.57 -17.54 10.41
C PRO A 178 1.63 -18.05 11.52
N ASP A 179 0.39 -17.57 11.56
CA ASP A 179 -0.58 -17.99 12.59
C ASP A 179 -1.09 -19.43 12.45
N LYS A 180 -0.90 -20.07 11.28
CA LYS A 180 -1.21 -21.50 11.11
C LYS A 180 -0.11 -22.43 11.61
N LYS A 181 1.03 -21.92 12.09
CA LYS A 181 2.08 -22.74 12.74
C LYS A 181 1.80 -23.09 14.21
N LYS A 182 0.69 -22.66 14.80
CA LYS A 182 0.37 -22.95 16.22
C LYS A 182 -0.36 -24.26 16.50
N GLU A 183 -0.63 -25.12 15.52
CA GLU A 183 -1.21 -26.46 15.78
C GLU A 183 -0.48 -27.55 14.98
N VAL A 184 0.78 -27.83 15.32
CA VAL A 184 1.31 -29.21 15.34
C VAL A 184 2.42 -29.28 16.39
N ALA A 185 2.05 -29.23 17.66
CA ALA A 185 2.86 -29.76 18.74
C ALA A 185 1.92 -30.47 19.71
N VAL A 186 2.37 -31.66 20.14
CA VAL A 186 1.72 -32.60 21.07
C VAL A 186 0.71 -33.58 20.44
N GLN A 187 1.23 -34.74 20.01
CA GLN A 187 1.12 -35.97 20.82
C GLN A 187 2.35 -36.85 20.58
#